data_AF-A0A161MLB2-F1
#
_entry.id   AF-A0A161MLB2-F1
#
_cell.length_a   1.000
_cell.length_b   1.000
_cell.length_c   1.000
_cell.angle_alpha   90.00
_cell.angle_beta   90.00
_cell.angle_gamma   90.00
#
_symmetry.space_group_name_H-M   'P 1'
#
loop_
_entity.id
_entity.type
_entity.pdbx_description
1 polymer ?
#
loop_
_entity_poly.entity_id
_entity_poly.type
_entity_poly.pdbx_seq_one_letter_code
_entity_poly.pdbx_strand_id
1 'polypeptide(L)'
;PEDSVSVGTAETPVPNNFHNQQMKEHLRSGLRSLPRPRNDYEIVVPEEDTGSSAIEESQTETADSGSKVEDQADVDSRNLALIQQQREKELRSRSQVIQRNFPRPLDINIVLRPPNTDPPLTDLQRTEELIKQEMITML
;
A
#
# COMPACT_ATOMS: atom_id res chain seq x y z
N PRO A 1 22.16 35.24 28.93
CA PRO A 1 20.97 34.42 28.59
C PRO A 1 21.25 33.69 27.26
N GLU A 2 21.97 32.57 27.30
CA GLU A 2 21.39 31.23 27.57
C GLU A 2 20.16 30.99 26.68
N ASP A 3 20.33 30.25 25.58
CA ASP A 3 19.69 28.94 25.46
C ASP A 3 20.19 28.17 24.23
N SER A 4 20.65 26.96 24.53
CA SER A 4 21.26 25.94 23.70
C SER A 4 20.26 25.20 22.82
N VAL A 5 20.62 24.93 21.56
CA VAL A 5 20.18 23.71 20.87
C VAL A 5 21.40 23.02 20.26
N SER A 6 22.03 22.18 21.08
CA SER A 6 22.98 21.16 20.65
C SER A 6 22.23 20.06 19.91
N VAL A 7 22.12 20.18 18.57
CA VAL A 7 21.72 19.05 17.73
C VAL A 7 22.96 18.21 17.48
N GLY A 8 22.98 17.06 18.16
CA GLY A 8 24.09 16.11 18.17
C GLY A 8 24.52 15.68 16.77
N THR A 9 25.72 16.13 16.39
CA THR A 9 26.53 15.57 15.31
C THR A 9 27.81 14.99 15.91
N ALA A 10 27.66 14.17 16.93
CA ALA A 10 28.74 13.37 17.48
C ALA A 10 28.22 11.94 17.56
N GLU A 11 28.56 11.15 16.54
CA GLU A 11 28.74 9.69 16.53
C GLU A 11 28.59 9.14 15.10
N THR A 12 29.39 9.66 14.16
CA THR A 12 29.83 8.82 13.04
C THR A 12 31.05 8.05 13.54
N PRO A 13 31.00 6.72 13.74
CA PRO A 13 32.18 5.96 14.07
C PRO A 13 33.07 5.90 12.82
N VAL A 14 34.01 6.84 12.73
CA VAL A 14 35.07 6.88 11.72
C VAL A 14 36.07 5.69 11.80
N PRO A 15 36.21 4.84 12.85
CA PRO A 15 37.30 3.84 12.86
C PRO A 15 37.06 2.61 11.96
N ASN A 16 35.87 2.39 11.40
CA ASN A 16 35.61 1.20 10.56
C ASN A 16 35.98 1.38 9.08
N ASN A 17 36.23 2.61 8.61
CA ASN A 17 36.55 2.84 7.20
C ASN A 17 37.94 2.33 6.83
N PHE A 18 38.91 2.44 7.74
CA PHE A 18 40.28 1.97 7.52
C PHE A 18 40.34 0.44 7.42
N HIS A 19 39.67 -0.27 8.32
CA HIS A 19 39.58 -1.74 8.26
C HIS A 19 38.90 -2.21 6.95
N ASN A 20 37.80 -1.58 6.56
CA ASN A 20 37.13 -1.89 5.29
C ASN A 20 37.98 -1.58 4.06
N GLN A 21 38.79 -0.52 4.09
CA GLN A 21 39.73 -0.20 3.01
C GLN A 21 40.85 -1.25 2.92
N GLN A 22 41.45 -1.63 4.06
CA GLN A 22 42.46 -2.68 4.10
C GLN A 22 41.94 -4.02 3.60
N MET A 23 40.72 -4.42 3.98
CA MET A 23 40.10 -5.66 3.48
C MET A 23 39.85 -5.60 1.96
N LYS A 24 39.40 -4.46 1.43
CA LYS A 24 39.21 -4.25 -0.02
C LYS A 24 40.52 -4.32 -0.79
N GLU A 25 41.60 -3.77 -0.25
CA GLU A 25 42.93 -3.82 -0.86
C GLU A 25 43.50 -5.25 -0.88
N HIS A 26 43.36 -5.98 0.23
CA HIS A 26 43.73 -7.40 0.30
C HIS A 26 42.97 -8.24 -0.74
N LEU A 27 41.65 -8.07 -0.85
CA LEU A 27 40.84 -8.80 -1.83
C LEU A 27 41.21 -8.43 -3.27
N ARG A 28 41.41 -7.14 -3.56
CA ARG A 28 41.84 -6.67 -4.89
C ARG A 28 43.20 -7.23 -5.28
N SER A 29 44.14 -7.31 -4.35
CA SER A 29 45.45 -7.91 -4.61
C SER A 29 45.33 -9.39 -4.94
N GLY A 30 44.53 -10.13 -4.16
CA GLY A 30 44.29 -11.56 -4.40
C GLY A 30 43.64 -11.80 -5.77
N LEU A 31 42.57 -11.09 -6.11
CA LEU A 31 41.87 -11.25 -7.39
C LEU A 31 42.71 -10.83 -8.61
N ARG A 32 43.63 -9.86 -8.46
CA ARG A 32 44.55 -9.47 -9.55
C ARG A 32 45.70 -10.45 -9.77
N SER A 33 46.05 -11.24 -8.75
CA SER A 33 47.06 -12.30 -8.86
C SER A 33 46.54 -13.55 -9.58
N LEU A 34 45.23 -13.65 -9.80
CA LEU A 34 44.66 -14.77 -10.51
C LEU A 34 45.05 -14.72 -11.99
N PRO A 35 45.50 -15.85 -12.58
CA PRO A 35 45.76 -15.93 -14.01
C PRO A 35 44.47 -15.64 -14.79
N ARG A 36 44.61 -15.08 -16.01
CA ARG A 36 43.46 -14.77 -16.86
C ARG A 36 42.62 -16.05 -17.02
N PRO A 37 41.30 -15.99 -16.83
CA PRO A 37 40.45 -17.15 -16.96
C PRO A 37 40.58 -17.69 -18.38
N ARG A 38 41.28 -18.81 -18.51
CA ARG A 38 41.35 -19.61 -19.73
C ARG A 38 40.13 -20.49 -19.70
N ASN A 39 39.01 -19.93 -20.16
CA ASN A 39 37.76 -20.66 -20.34
C ASN A 39 37.94 -21.69 -21.46
N ASP A 40 38.80 -22.69 -21.26
CA ASP A 40 39.12 -23.76 -22.21
C ASP A 40 38.14 -24.92 -22.00
N TYR A 41 36.83 -24.64 -22.08
CA TYR A 41 35.79 -25.66 -22.00
C TYR A 41 35.53 -26.24 -23.39
N GLU A 42 35.94 -27.49 -23.59
CA GLU A 42 35.49 -28.29 -24.71
C GLU A 42 34.10 -28.84 -24.36
N ILE A 43 33.07 -28.29 -25.01
CA ILE A 43 31.71 -28.84 -24.91
C ILE A 43 31.71 -30.12 -25.73
N VAL A 44 32.11 -31.23 -25.11
CA VAL A 44 31.96 -32.56 -25.70
C VAL A 44 30.49 -32.92 -25.60
N VAL A 45 29.77 -32.75 -26.71
CA VAL A 45 28.43 -33.33 -26.88
C VAL A 45 28.64 -34.84 -27.08
N PRO A 46 28.13 -35.71 -26.18
CA PRO A 46 28.20 -37.16 -26.39
C PRO A 46 27.46 -37.53 -27.69
N GLU A 47 28.05 -38.41 -28.51
CA GLU A 47 27.42 -38.82 -29.79
C GLU A 47 26.06 -39.52 -29.59
N GLU A 48 25.76 -40.00 -28.37
CA GLU A 48 24.49 -40.62 -27.99
C GLU A 48 23.29 -39.64 -28.07
N ASP A 49 23.53 -38.32 -28.03
CA ASP A 49 22.50 -37.27 -28.12
C ASP A 49 22.29 -36.74 -29.55
N THR A 50 22.92 -37.33 -30.55
CA THR A 50 22.63 -37.04 -31.98
C THR A 50 21.34 -37.71 -32.48
N GLY A 51 20.50 -38.22 -31.56
CA GLY A 51 19.24 -38.91 -31.84
C GLY A 51 18.00 -38.02 -31.98
N SER A 52 18.02 -36.75 -31.57
CA SER A 52 16.98 -35.75 -31.87
C SER A 52 17.32 -34.44 -31.17
N SER A 53 17.25 -33.31 -31.88
CA SER A 53 17.36 -31.93 -31.33
C SER A 53 18.72 -31.24 -31.49
N ALA A 54 19.38 -31.40 -32.63
CA ALA A 54 20.35 -30.41 -33.08
C ALA A 54 19.67 -29.34 -33.96
N ILE A 55 19.36 -28.21 -33.33
CA ILE A 55 19.54 -26.87 -33.90
C ILE A 55 18.56 -26.49 -35.03
N GLU A 56 17.26 -26.47 -34.73
CA GLU A 56 16.30 -25.60 -35.42
C GLU A 56 15.70 -24.68 -34.36
N GLU A 57 16.08 -23.39 -34.44
CA GLU A 57 15.28 -22.27 -33.92
C GLU A 57 14.79 -22.35 -32.47
N SER A 58 15.65 -22.71 -31.51
CA SER A 58 15.39 -22.51 -30.07
C SER A 58 15.43 -21.02 -29.64
N GLN A 59 14.91 -20.12 -30.48
CA GLN A 59 14.70 -18.71 -30.17
C GLN A 59 13.22 -18.35 -30.03
N THR A 60 12.30 -19.31 -30.17
CA THR A 60 10.85 -19.02 -30.20
C THR A 60 10.03 -19.63 -29.08
N GLU A 61 10.60 -20.41 -28.15
CA GLU A 61 9.83 -21.02 -27.05
C GLU A 61 10.58 -21.07 -25.71
N THR A 62 11.10 -19.94 -25.27
CA THR A 62 11.07 -19.61 -23.83
C THR A 62 10.73 -18.13 -23.68
N ALA A 63 9.60 -17.72 -24.26
CA ALA A 63 8.77 -16.73 -23.58
C ALA A 63 8.35 -17.41 -22.27
N ASP A 64 9.26 -17.37 -21.31
CA ASP A 64 9.04 -17.75 -19.94
C ASP A 64 7.66 -17.22 -19.58
N SER A 65 6.83 -18.15 -19.12
CA SER A 65 5.54 -17.86 -18.48
C SER A 65 5.79 -17.16 -17.14
N GLY A 66 6.70 -16.20 -17.12
CA GLY A 66 6.86 -15.23 -16.06
C GLY A 66 5.62 -14.38 -16.11
N SER A 67 4.66 -14.70 -15.23
CA SER A 67 3.63 -13.76 -14.82
C SER A 67 4.29 -12.39 -14.75
N LYS A 68 3.92 -11.48 -15.66
CA LYS A 68 4.51 -10.14 -15.67
C LYS A 68 4.15 -9.55 -14.30
N VAL A 69 5.12 -9.56 -13.39
CA VAL A 69 4.90 -9.16 -12.00
C VAL A 69 4.47 -7.71 -12.09
N GLU A 70 3.22 -7.43 -11.74
CA GLU A 70 2.71 -6.08 -11.71
C GLU A 70 3.58 -5.24 -10.79
N ASP A 71 3.83 -3.99 -11.16
CA ASP A 71 4.58 -3.09 -10.30
C ASP A 71 3.85 -2.94 -8.96
N GLN A 72 4.58 -2.91 -7.85
CA GLN A 72 3.98 -2.80 -6.51
C GLN A 72 3.08 -1.56 -6.40
N ALA A 73 3.45 -0.47 -7.08
CA ALA A 73 2.66 0.76 -7.14
C ALA A 73 1.28 0.54 -7.78
N ASP A 74 1.19 -0.31 -8.80
CA ASP A 74 -0.08 -0.61 -9.48
C ASP A 74 -0.99 -1.44 -8.57
N VAL A 75 -0.43 -2.43 -7.88
CA VAL A 75 -1.15 -3.24 -6.88
C VAL A 75 -1.68 -2.36 -5.75
N ASP A 76 -0.85 -1.46 -5.23
CA ASP A 76 -1.22 -0.55 -4.14
C ASP A 76 -2.31 0.43 -4.59
N SER A 77 -2.19 1.00 -5.80
CA SER A 77 -3.19 1.92 -6.34
C SER A 77 -4.57 1.27 -6.48
N ARG A 78 -4.60 0.01 -6.93
CA ARG A 78 -5.84 -0.79 -7.07
C ARG A 78 -6.46 -1.08 -5.71
N ASN A 79 -5.65 -1.44 -4.73
CA ASN A 79 -6.13 -1.71 -3.38
C ASN A 79 -6.69 -0.44 -2.72
N LEU A 80 -5.99 0.69 -2.85
CA LEU A 80 -6.46 1.99 -2.36
C LEU A 80 -7.78 2.39 -3.02
N ALA A 81 -7.91 2.21 -4.35
CA ALA A 81 -9.16 2.49 -5.06
C ALA A 81 -10.32 1.61 -4.56
N LEU A 82 -10.07 0.32 -4.33
CA LEU A 82 -11.06 -0.61 -3.79
C LEU A 82 -11.51 -0.18 -2.38
N ILE A 83 -10.57 0.17 -1.50
CA ILE A 83 -10.88 0.64 -0.14
C ILE A 83 -11.67 1.96 -0.19
N GLN A 84 -11.29 2.89 -1.06
CA GLN A 84 -12.01 4.15 -1.25
C GLN A 84 -13.45 3.91 -1.72
N GLN A 85 -13.66 3.05 -2.72
CA GLN A 85 -14.99 2.69 -3.19
C GLN A 85 -15.85 2.04 -2.10
N GLN A 86 -15.26 1.18 -1.25
CA GLN A 86 -15.97 0.60 -0.11
C GLN A 86 -16.38 1.68 0.90
N ARG A 87 -15.47 2.59 1.26
CA ARG A 87 -15.75 3.71 2.17
C ARG A 87 -16.83 4.64 1.62
N GLU A 88 -16.81 4.94 0.32
CA GLU A 88 -17.83 5.76 -0.33
C GLU A 88 -19.20 5.08 -0.32
N LYS A 89 -19.26 3.77 -0.58
CA LYS A 89 -20.50 3.00 -0.48
C LYS A 89 -21.06 3.02 0.94
N GLU A 90 -20.20 2.85 1.93
CA GLU A 90 -20.58 2.91 3.35
C GLU A 90 -21.03 4.32 3.76
N LEU A 91 -20.34 5.37 3.33
CA LEU A 91 -20.76 6.75 3.58
C LEU A 91 -22.11 7.06 2.91
N ARG A 92 -22.35 6.53 1.71
CA ARG A 92 -23.62 6.70 1.00
C ARG A 92 -24.79 5.99 1.68
N SER A 93 -24.56 4.87 2.36
CA SER A 93 -25.62 4.18 3.12
C SER A 93 -25.89 4.81 4.49
N ARG A 94 -24.99 5.66 4.99
CA ARG A 94 -25.15 6.39 6.25
C ARG A 94 -26.09 7.60 6.11
N SER A 95 -26.45 8.19 7.25
CA SER A 95 -27.35 9.35 7.32
C SER A 95 -26.78 10.59 6.63
N GLN A 96 -27.68 11.48 6.18
CA GLN A 96 -27.32 12.68 5.43
C GLN A 96 -26.44 13.66 6.22
N VAL A 97 -26.57 13.67 7.56
CA VAL A 97 -25.73 14.48 8.45
C VAL A 97 -24.28 14.01 8.46
N ILE A 98 -24.05 12.69 8.42
CA ILE A 98 -22.70 12.12 8.31
C ILE A 98 -22.11 12.45 6.93
N GLN A 99 -22.90 12.33 5.86
CA GLN A 99 -22.46 12.65 4.50
C GLN A 99 -22.07 14.12 4.34
N ARG A 100 -22.78 15.03 5.01
CA ARG A 100 -22.53 16.47 4.96
C ARG A 100 -21.59 16.97 6.06
N ASN A 101 -21.06 16.09 6.89
CA ASN A 101 -20.22 16.44 8.04
C ASN A 101 -20.85 17.52 8.95
N PHE A 102 -22.16 17.47 9.17
CA PHE A 102 -22.83 18.36 10.11
C PHE A 102 -22.64 17.86 11.56
N PRO A 103 -22.63 18.77 12.56
CA PRO A 103 -22.55 18.38 13.96
C PRO A 103 -23.78 17.55 14.36
N ARG A 104 -23.56 16.51 15.18
CA ARG A 104 -24.66 15.75 15.78
C ARG A 104 -25.29 16.55 16.92
N PRO A 105 -26.63 16.53 17.06
CA PRO A 105 -27.28 17.18 18.19
C PRO A 105 -26.91 16.47 19.49
N LEU A 106 -26.55 17.24 20.53
CA LEU A 106 -26.14 16.70 21.83
C LEU A 106 -27.34 16.36 22.71
N ASP A 107 -28.29 17.29 22.79
CA ASP A 107 -29.53 17.15 23.55
C ASP A 107 -30.72 17.15 22.61
N ILE A 108 -31.54 16.10 22.68
CA ILE A 108 -32.73 15.95 21.85
C ILE A 108 -33.96 15.65 22.69
N ASN A 109 -35.13 16.05 22.21
CA ASN A 109 -36.40 15.62 22.80
C ASN A 109 -36.81 14.26 22.20
N ILE A 110 -36.70 13.20 23.00
CA ILE A 110 -37.01 11.82 22.59
C ILE A 110 -38.53 11.55 22.64
N VAL A 111 -39.31 12.42 23.28
CA VAL A 111 -40.75 12.21 23.43
C VAL A 111 -41.48 12.63 22.15
N LEU A 112 -41.91 11.64 21.39
CA LEU A 112 -42.71 11.81 20.17
C LEU A 112 -44.21 11.74 20.49
N ARG A 113 -44.99 12.60 19.82
CA ARG A 113 -46.45 12.49 19.83
C ARG A 113 -46.91 11.34 18.93
N PRO A 114 -47.95 10.57 19.31
CA PRO A 114 -48.53 9.57 18.42
C PRO A 114 -48.98 10.18 17.08
N PRO A 115 -48.87 9.47 15.95
CA PRO A 115 -49.26 10.00 14.64
C PRO A 115 -50.77 10.20 14.48
N ASN A 116 -51.58 9.43 15.23
CA ASN A 116 -53.04 9.47 15.19
C ASN A 116 -53.59 10.16 16.46
N THR A 117 -53.41 11.48 16.56
CA THR A 117 -54.10 12.28 17.59
C THR A 117 -55.35 12.93 17.02
N ASP A 118 -56.43 12.91 17.79
CA ASP A 118 -57.64 13.71 17.55
C ASP A 118 -57.68 14.85 18.59
N PRO A 119 -57.66 16.13 18.17
CA PRO A 119 -57.61 16.65 16.79
C PRO A 119 -56.25 16.45 16.09
N PRO A 120 -56.22 16.49 14.73
CA PRO A 120 -54.99 16.30 13.96
C PRO A 120 -53.96 17.40 14.27
N LEU A 121 -52.68 17.03 14.21
CA LEU A 121 -51.59 17.97 14.44
C LEU A 121 -51.61 19.10 13.41
N THR A 122 -51.36 20.31 13.88
CA THR A 122 -51.07 21.46 13.01
C THR A 122 -49.81 21.21 12.19
N ASP A 123 -49.65 21.91 11.06
CA ASP A 123 -48.47 21.73 10.20
C ASP A 123 -47.16 22.01 10.95
N LEU A 124 -47.14 23.04 11.81
CA LEU A 124 -45.99 23.35 12.67
C LEU A 124 -45.64 22.18 13.59
N GLN A 125 -46.64 21.59 14.26
CA GLN A 125 -46.42 20.45 15.14
C GLN A 125 -45.97 19.21 14.35
N ARG A 126 -46.51 18.98 13.15
CA ARG A 126 -46.05 17.89 12.28
C ARG A 126 -44.59 18.08 11.89
N THR A 127 -44.19 19.30 11.51
CA THR A 127 -42.78 19.58 11.19
C THR A 127 -41.87 19.38 12.40
N GLU A 128 -42.32 19.78 13.60
CA GLU A 128 -41.58 19.56 14.85
C GLU A 128 -41.36 18.07 15.13
N GLU A 129 -42.39 17.23 14.98
CA GLU A 129 -42.28 15.78 15.17
C GLU A 129 -41.36 15.12 14.14
N LEU A 130 -41.40 15.56 12.87
CA LEU A 130 -40.46 15.08 11.84
C LEU A 130 -39.01 15.44 12.18
N ILE A 131 -38.77 16.65 12.67
CA ILE A 131 -37.44 17.08 13.11
C ILE A 131 -36.97 16.23 14.28
N LYS A 132 -37.83 15.98 15.29
CA LYS A 132 -37.48 15.11 16.42
C LYS A 132 -37.14 13.70 15.98
N GLN A 133 -37.91 13.11 15.06
CA GLN A 133 -37.65 11.78 14.52
C GLN A 133 -36.26 11.71 13.87
N GLU A 134 -35.95 12.67 13.00
CA GLU A 134 -34.61 12.76 12.38
C GLU A 134 -33.50 13.02 13.40
N MET A 135 -33.75 13.83 14.43
CA MET A 135 -32.78 14.04 15.52
C MET A 135 -32.50 12.76 16.30
N ILE A 136 -33.51 11.89 16.50
CA ILE A 136 -33.36 10.58 17.15
C ILE A 136 -32.54 9.61 16.27
N THR A 137 -32.74 9.60 14.95
CA THR A 137 -31.93 8.75 14.04
C THR A 137 -30.46 9.20 13.95
N MET A 138 -30.15 10.43 14.38
CA MET A 138 -28.80 10.99 14.39
C MET A 138 -28.00 10.71 15.67
N LEU A 139 -28.64 10.21 16.74
CA LEU A 139 -27.92 9.66 17.90
C LEU A 139 -27.32 8.30 17.51
#